data_AF-A0A933ESQ9-F1
#
_entry.id   AF-A0A933ESQ9-F1
#
_cell.length_a   1.000
_cell.length_b   1.000
_cell.length_c   1.000
_cell.angle_alpha   90.00
_cell.angle_beta   90.00
_cell.angle_gamma   90.00
#
_symmetry.space_group_name_H-M   'P 1'
#
loop_
_entity.id
_entity.type
_entity.pdbx_description
1 polymer ?
#
loop_
_entity_poly.entity_id
_entity_poly.type
_entity_poly.pdbx_seq_one_letter_code
_entity_poly.pdbx_strand_id
1 'polypeptide(L)' 'MKCWFCESEARGVCAACGRAVCHQHAHIHDRMTITKSDTCTGYTSYYDVYSSLKCAECRLEWTSHAPHA' A
#
# COMPACT_ATOMS: atom_id res chain seq x y z
N MET A 1 11.65 -13.80 7.23
CA MET A 1 11.57 -13.40 5.80
C MET A 1 12.70 -12.42 5.49
N LYS A 2 13.17 -12.33 4.23
CA LYS A 2 14.29 -11.47 3.83
C LYS A 2 13.79 -10.18 3.19
N CYS A 3 14.47 -9.06 3.43
CA CYS A 3 14.16 -7.78 2.82
C CYS A 3 14.46 -7.85 1.32
N TRP A 4 13.49 -7.39 0.52
CA TRP A 4 13.59 -7.35 -0.94
C TRP A 4 14.78 -6.52 -1.44
N PHE A 5 15.20 -5.50 -0.69
CA PHE A 5 16.21 -4.53 -1.14
C PHE A 5 17.64 -4.82 -0.67
N CYS A 6 17.82 -5.57 0.42
CA CYS A 6 19.16 -5.74 1.00
C CYS A 6 19.42 -7.07 1.74
N GLU A 7 18.56 -8.06 1.58
CA GLU A 7 18.70 -9.41 2.19
C GLU A 7 18.85 -9.47 3.72
N SER A 8 18.75 -8.33 4.41
CA SER A 8 18.58 -8.26 5.86
C SER A 8 17.26 -8.91 6.26
N GLU A 9 17.09 -9.20 7.53
CA GLU A 9 15.82 -9.73 8.02
C GLU A 9 14.72 -8.66 7.86
N ALA A 10 13.64 -9.04 7.16
CA ALA A 10 12.48 -8.18 6.99
C ALA A 10 11.59 -8.24 8.22
N ARG A 11 11.08 -7.07 8.62
CA ARG A 11 10.14 -6.94 9.75
C ARG A 11 8.68 -7.09 9.36
N GLY A 12 8.36 -6.89 8.09
CA GLY A 12 7.00 -6.99 7.60
C GLY A 12 6.89 -6.78 6.11
N VAL A 13 5.66 -6.57 5.68
CA VAL A 13 5.29 -6.42 4.27
C VAL A 13 4.84 -4.99 4.00
N CYS A 14 5.31 -4.41 2.90
CA CYS A 14 4.83 -3.13 2.41
C CYS A 14 3.34 -3.20 2.06
N ALA A 15 2.51 -2.40 2.73
CA ALA A 15 1.06 -2.35 2.53
C ALA A 15 0.65 -1.95 1.08
N ALA A 16 1.55 -1.30 0.34
CA ALA A 16 1.31 -0.85 -1.03
C ALA A 16 1.59 -1.93 -2.09
N CYS A 17 2.70 -2.66 -1.97
CA CYS A 17 3.20 -3.52 -3.05
C CYS A 17 3.47 -4.97 -2.65
N GLY A 18 3.24 -5.35 -1.39
CA GLY A 18 3.40 -6.72 -0.93
C GLY A 18 4.85 -7.18 -0.73
N ARG A 19 5.86 -6.32 -0.94
CA ARG A 19 7.27 -6.69 -0.74
C ARG A 19 7.67 -6.71 0.72
N ALA A 20 8.51 -7.68 1.08
CA ALA A 20 9.16 -7.80 2.37
C ALA A 20 10.19 -6.68 2.61
N VAL A 21 10.10 -5.96 3.73
CA VAL A 21 11.00 -4.81 4.02
C VAL A 21 11.55 -4.82 5.45
N CYS A 22 12.81 -4.39 5.59
CA CYS A 22 13.48 -4.18 6.87
C CYS A 22 13.28 -2.75 7.37
N HIS A 23 13.83 -2.42 8.55
CA HIS A 23 13.68 -1.10 9.18
C HIS A 23 14.23 0.07 8.36
N GLN A 24 15.26 -0.18 7.56
CA GLN A 24 15.92 0.85 6.76
C GLN A 24 15.14 1.15 5.47
N HIS A 25 14.50 0.13 4.89
CA HIS A 25 13.76 0.25 3.63
C HIS A 25 12.24 0.40 3.83
N ALA A 26 11.81 0.57 5.07
CA ALA A 26 10.42 0.74 5.44
C ALA A 26 10.22 2.05 6.21
N HIS A 27 9.12 2.72 5.92
CA HIS A 27 8.61 3.88 6.63
C HIS A 27 7.26 3.52 7.24
N ILE A 28 6.98 4.08 8.41
CA ILE A 28 5.66 4.00 9.03
C ILE A 28 4.86 5.21 8.57
N HIS A 29 3.70 4.96 7.99
CA HIS A 29 2.72 5.99 7.65
C HIS A 29 1.54 5.90 8.61
N ASP A 30 1.14 7.04 9.17
CA ASP A 30 0.06 7.11 10.16
C ASP A 30 -1.26 6.55 9.61
N ARG A 31 -1.56 6.84 8.35
CA ARG A 31 -2.74 6.34 7.65
C ARG A 31 -2.45 6.11 6.18
N MET A 32 -2.90 4.97 5.67
CA MET A 32 -2.92 4.62 4.25
C MET A 32 -4.30 4.07 3.88
N THR A 33 -4.97 4.70 2.91
CA THR A 33 -6.29 4.25 2.44
C THR A 33 -6.13 3.38 1.20
N ILE A 34 -6.74 2.20 1.20
CA ILE A 34 -6.82 1.32 0.04
C ILE A 34 -8.27 1.24 -0.41
N THR A 35 -8.51 1.70 -1.64
CA THR A 35 -9.84 1.79 -2.22
C THR A 35 -10.04 0.67 -3.23
N LYS A 36 -11.19 0.03 -3.19
CA LYS A 36 -11.69 -0.89 -4.19
C LYS A 36 -13.02 -0.37 -4.72
N SER A 37 -13.03 0.01 -5.98
CA SER A 37 -14.27 0.33 -6.69
C SER A 37 -14.78 -0.91 -7.40
N ASP A 38 -16.04 -1.28 -7.15
CA ASP A 38 -16.75 -2.28 -7.94
C ASP A 38 -17.62 -1.56 -8.97
N THR A 39 -17.12 -1.54 -10.21
CA THR A 39 -17.78 -0.84 -11.32
C THR A 39 -19.09 -1.51 -11.75
N CYS A 40 -19.38 -2.73 -11.31
CA CYS A 40 -20.61 -3.44 -11.67
C CYS A 40 -21.78 -3.10 -10.74
N THR A 41 -21.50 -2.73 -9.49
CA THR A 41 -22.54 -2.42 -8.48
C THR A 41 -22.67 -0.93 -8.18
N GLY A 42 -21.73 -0.11 -8.65
CA GLY A 42 -21.70 1.34 -8.38
C GLY A 42 -21.23 1.70 -6.97
N TYR A 43 -20.73 0.72 -6.20
CA TYR A 43 -20.18 0.95 -4.87
C TYR A 43 -18.66 1.09 -4.92
N THR A 44 -18.15 2.08 -4.18
CA THR A 44 -16.74 2.18 -3.83
C THR A 44 -16.57 1.86 -2.36
N SER A 45 -15.83 0.80 -2.08
CA SER A 45 -15.44 0.42 -0.72
C SER A 45 -13.99 0.83 -0.48
N TYR A 46 -13.66 1.25 0.73
CA TYR A 46 -12.29 1.51 1.13
C TYR A 46 -12.05 0.97 2.53
N TYR A 47 -10.78 0.73 2.85
CA TYR A 47 -10.36 0.53 4.22
C TYR A 47 -9.10 1.37 4.49
N ASP A 48 -9.00 1.83 5.73
CA ASP A 48 -7.83 2.53 6.23
C ASP A 48 -6.91 1.57 6.97
N VAL A 49 -5.62 1.66 6.65
CA VAL A 49 -4.54 0.98 7.33
C VAL A 49 -3.80 2.01 8.16
N TYR A 50 -3.89 1.88 9.47
CA TYR A 50 -3.19 2.76 10.41
C TYR A 50 -1.79 2.22 10.72
N SER A 51 -0.84 3.13 10.95
CA SER A 51 0.56 2.79 11.23
C SER A 51 1.13 1.79 10.22
N SER A 52 0.78 2.00 8.94
CA SER A 52 1.10 1.08 7.85
C SER A 52 2.59 1.11 7.51
N LEU A 53 3.15 -0.07 7.26
CA LEU A 53 4.51 -0.22 6.77
C LEU A 53 4.54 0.01 5.25
N LYS A 54 5.30 0.99 4.76
CA LYS A 54 5.43 1.28 3.32
C LYS A 54 6.90 1.44 2.94
N CYS A 55 7.31 0.85 1.82
CA CYS A 55 8.67 1.04 1.31
C CYS A 55 8.86 2.41 0.62
N ALA A 56 10.07 2.95 0.65
CA ALA A 56 10.44 4.23 0.01
C ALA A 56 10.17 4.25 -1.51
N GLU A 57 10.39 3.12 -2.17
CA GLU A 57 10.27 2.99 -3.64
C GLU A 57 8.84 3.07 -4.16
N CYS A 58 7.84 2.82 -3.32
CA CYS A 58 6.45 2.92 -3.75
C CYS A 58 6.05 4.37 -3.92
N ARG A 59 5.89 4.81 -5.17
CA ARG A 59 5.19 6.04 -5.54
C ARG A 59 3.72 5.69 -5.78
N LEU A 60 2.84 6.28 -4.97
CA LEU A 60 1.40 6.07 -5.06
C LEU A 60 0.78 7.36 -5.58
N GLU A 61 -0.01 7.23 -6.64
CA GLU A 61 -0.77 8.34 -7.24
C GLU A 61 -2.26 8.02 -7.15
N TRP A 62 -3.07 9.05 -6.92
CA TRP A 62 -4.51 8.92 -6.93
C TRP A 62 -5.02 9.15 -8.35
N THR A 63 -5.72 8.13 -8.88
CA THR A 63 -6.46 8.25 -10.13
C THR A 63 -7.95 8.10 -9.84
N SER A 64 -8.77 8.92 -10.49
CA SER A 64 -10.22 8.88 -10.36
C SER A 64 -10.85 8.76 -11.75
N HIS A 65 -11.81 7.84 -11.88
CA HIS A 65 -12.59 7.67 -13.10
C HIS A 65 -14.06 7.89 -12.75
N ALA A 66 -14.68 8.88 -13.38
CA ALA A 66 -16.13 9.00 -13.34
C ALA A 66 -16.72 8.03 -14.38
N PRO A 67 -17.77 7.25 -14.05
CA PRO A 67 -18.50 6.51 -15.07
C PRO A 67 -19.08 7.52 -16.09
N HIS A 68 -18.88 7.27 -17.38
CA HIS A 68 -19.56 8.04 -18.42
C HIS A 68 -21.06 7.73 -18.34
N ALA A 69 -21.87 8.79 -18.28
CA ALA A 69 -23.33 8.72 -18.25
C ALA A 69 -23.90 8.24 -19.59
#